data_AF-A0A257N4N3-F1
#
_entry.id   AF-A0A257N4N3-F1
#
_cell.length_a   1.000
_cell.length_b   1.000
_cell.length_c   1.000
_cell.angle_alpha   90.00
_cell.angle_beta   90.00
_cell.angle_gamma   90.00
#
_symmetry.space_group_name_H-M   'P 1'
#
loop_
_entity.id
_entity.type
_entity.pdbx_description
1 polymer ?
#
loop_
_entity_poly.entity_id
_entity_poly.type
_entity_poly.pdbx_seq_one_letter_code
_entity_poly.pdbx_strand_id
1 'polypeptide(L)'
;MKKRIFNICNQLVKQNIKPTLLRVRSELGGGSFSTINPIFKQWKEDSRTRDIQSIVHLRNEIVAINQKAAFLILKATDDHCDKIKNEHQNEITTLQIKAAEADVTISALRADIEAIKNEKAILEIRLMFYELIGNRLKFKPTVRSL
;
A
#
# COMPACT_ATOMS: atom_id res chain seq x y z
N MET A 1 -36.24 -51.82 6.11
CA MET A 1 -36.54 -51.12 7.39
C MET A 1 -35.54 -50.00 7.71
N LYS A 2 -34.23 -50.30 7.87
CA LYS A 2 -33.20 -49.31 8.24
C LYS A 2 -33.17 -48.03 7.39
N LYS A 3 -33.14 -48.17 6.05
CA LYS A 3 -33.16 -47.01 5.12
C LYS A 3 -34.38 -46.10 5.32
N ARG A 4 -35.55 -46.68 5.61
CA ARG A 4 -36.81 -45.94 5.81
C ARG A 4 -36.78 -45.13 7.12
N ILE A 5 -36.26 -45.72 8.20
CA ILE A 5 -36.03 -45.03 9.48
C ILE A 5 -35.03 -43.87 9.31
N PHE A 6 -33.90 -44.12 8.63
CA PHE A 6 -32.90 -43.08 8.35
C PHE A 6 -33.47 -41.93 7.52
N ASN A 7 -34.25 -42.23 6.48
CA ASN A 7 -34.90 -41.21 5.66
C ASN A 7 -35.86 -40.33 6.45
N ILE A 8 -36.71 -40.94 7.30
CA ILE A 8 -37.63 -40.19 8.16
C ILE A 8 -36.86 -39.31 9.14
N CYS A 9 -35.81 -39.85 9.78
CA CYS A 9 -34.99 -39.04 10.69
C CYS A 9 -34.34 -37.86 9.95
N ASN A 10 -33.81 -38.07 8.75
CA ASN A 10 -33.22 -37.01 7.93
C ASN A 10 -34.26 -35.98 7.45
N GLN A 11 -35.49 -36.41 7.12
CA GLN A 11 -36.59 -35.51 6.76
C GLN A 11 -36.99 -34.62 7.92
N LEU A 12 -37.13 -35.19 9.12
CA LEU A 12 -37.42 -34.43 10.33
C LEU A 12 -36.32 -33.39 10.59
N VAL A 13 -35.04 -33.77 10.48
CA VAL A 13 -33.92 -32.81 10.60
C VAL A 13 -34.00 -31.69 9.56
N LYS A 14 -34.29 -32.01 8.29
CA LYS A 14 -34.47 -31.00 7.22
C LYS A 14 -35.60 -30.02 7.50
N GLN A 15 -36.63 -30.46 8.23
CA GLN A 15 -37.75 -29.62 8.65
C GLN A 15 -37.44 -28.83 9.94
N ASN A 16 -36.18 -28.82 10.41
CA ASN A 16 -35.79 -28.28 11.72
C ASN A 16 -36.52 -28.93 12.90
N ILE A 17 -36.97 -30.17 12.72
CA ILE A 17 -37.66 -30.96 13.74
C ILE A 17 -36.71 -31.98 14.35
N LYS A 18 -36.52 -31.94 15.67
CA LYS A 18 -35.72 -32.93 16.39
C LYS A 18 -36.35 -34.34 16.26
N PRO A 19 -35.64 -35.32 15.67
CA PRO A 19 -36.15 -36.68 15.59
C PRO A 19 -36.22 -37.30 16.99
N THR A 20 -37.37 -37.88 17.33
CA THR A 20 -37.57 -38.67 18.54
C THR A 20 -38.12 -40.03 18.17
N LEU A 21 -37.87 -41.04 19.01
CA LEU A 21 -38.33 -42.40 18.75
C LEU A 21 -39.86 -42.46 18.51
N LEU A 22 -40.63 -41.64 19.25
CA LEU A 22 -42.08 -41.53 19.10
C LEU A 22 -42.49 -40.90 17.76
N ARG A 23 -41.83 -39.82 17.34
CA ARG A 23 -42.11 -39.15 16.06
C ARG A 23 -41.75 -40.03 14.88
N VAL A 24 -40.57 -40.66 14.93
CA VAL A 24 -40.12 -41.60 13.90
C VAL A 24 -41.10 -42.78 13.77
N ARG A 25 -41.61 -43.31 14.88
CA ARG A 25 -42.64 -44.36 14.86
C ARG A 25 -43.97 -43.88 14.27
N SER A 26 -44.36 -42.65 14.58
CA SER A 26 -45.61 -42.05 14.06
C SER A 26 -45.54 -41.86 12.55
N GLU A 27 -44.44 -41.29 12.04
CA GLU A 27 -44.16 -41.11 10.61
C GLU A 27 -44.00 -42.43 9.84
N LEU A 28 -43.56 -43.50 10.52
CA LEU A 28 -43.51 -44.85 9.92
C LEU A 28 -44.89 -45.48 9.72
N GLY A 29 -45.93 -44.99 10.41
CA GLY A 29 -47.23 -45.64 10.52
C GLY A 29 -47.29 -46.76 11.56
N GLY A 30 -46.37 -46.77 12.54
CA GLY A 30 -46.33 -47.76 13.63
C GLY A 30 -45.08 -48.66 13.64
N GLY A 31 -45.17 -49.78 14.35
CA GLY A 31 -44.09 -50.75 14.54
C GLY A 31 -43.64 -50.91 16.00
N SER A 32 -42.86 -51.98 16.27
CA SER A 32 -42.34 -52.28 17.60
C SER A 32 -41.17 -51.36 17.97
N PHE A 33 -41.21 -50.81 19.19
CA PHE A 33 -40.08 -50.06 19.75
C PHE A 33 -38.81 -50.88 19.82
N SER A 34 -38.90 -52.20 20.07
CA SER A 34 -37.73 -53.09 20.11
C SER A 34 -37.01 -53.17 18.76
N THR A 35 -37.73 -53.01 17.64
CA THR A 35 -37.16 -53.04 16.29
C THR A 35 -36.64 -51.67 15.84
N ILE A 36 -37.32 -50.58 16.20
CA ILE A 36 -36.99 -49.22 15.74
C ILE A 36 -35.83 -48.62 16.57
N ASN A 37 -35.83 -48.82 17.88
CA ASN A 37 -34.86 -48.23 18.81
C ASN A 37 -33.38 -48.51 18.44
N PRO A 38 -32.93 -49.74 18.15
CA PRO A 38 -31.52 -49.99 17.81
C PRO A 38 -31.10 -49.25 16.54
N ILE A 39 -31.98 -49.18 15.53
CA ILE A 39 -31.71 -48.47 14.28
C ILE A 39 -31.68 -46.96 14.49
N PHE A 40 -32.60 -46.43 15.30
CA PHE A 40 -32.65 -45.01 15.66
C PHE A 40 -31.40 -44.58 16.44
N LYS A 41 -30.92 -45.41 17.37
CA LYS A 41 -29.65 -45.19 18.09
C LYS A 41 -28.48 -45.13 17.13
N GLN A 42 -28.40 -46.06 16.17
CA GLN A 42 -27.36 -46.05 15.16
C GLN A 42 -27.39 -44.76 14.31
N TRP A 43 -28.56 -44.35 13.84
CA TRP A 43 -28.70 -43.09 13.09
C TRP A 43 -28.20 -41.89 13.89
N LYS A 44 -28.49 -41.83 15.19
CA LYS A 44 -28.06 -40.75 16.07
C LYS A 44 -26.54 -40.68 16.21
N GLU A 45 -25.88 -41.83 16.32
CA GLU A 45 -24.41 -41.90 16.41
C GLU A 45 -23.74 -41.54 15.08
N ASP A 46 -24.26 -42.06 13.97
CA ASP A 46 -23.78 -41.75 12.62
C ASP A 46 -23.93 -40.24 12.32
N SER A 47 -25.03 -39.64 12.78
CA SER A 47 -25.29 -38.19 12.63
C SER A 47 -24.31 -37.36 13.46
N ARG A 48 -24.09 -37.74 14.73
CA ARG A 48 -23.11 -37.06 15.60
C ARG A 48 -21.70 -37.09 15.01
N THR A 49 -21.29 -38.24 14.48
CA THR A 49 -19.97 -38.40 13.87
C THR A 49 -19.82 -37.52 12.63
N ARG A 50 -20.86 -37.48 11.79
CA ARG A 50 -20.91 -36.61 10.60
C ARG A 50 -20.84 -35.13 10.96
N ASP A 51 -21.55 -34.71 12.00
CA ASP A 51 -21.55 -33.32 12.47
C ASP A 51 -20.15 -32.91 12.97
N ILE A 52 -19.49 -33.78 13.76
CA ILE A 52 -18.11 -33.55 14.20
C ILE A 52 -17.17 -33.43 13.01
N GLN A 53 -17.28 -34.33 12.03
CA GLN A 53 -16.43 -34.29 10.84
C GLN A 53 -16.67 -33.03 9.99
N SER A 54 -17.93 -32.58 9.87
CA SER A 54 -18.28 -31.34 9.19
C SER A 54 -17.70 -30.11 9.91
N ILE A 55 -17.76 -30.06 11.24
CA ILE A 55 -17.16 -28.99 12.04
C ILE A 55 -15.65 -28.95 11.86
N VAL A 56 -14.97 -30.11 11.88
CA VAL A 56 -13.52 -30.20 11.64
C VAL A 56 -13.17 -29.72 10.24
N HIS A 57 -13.93 -30.12 9.22
CA HIS A 57 -13.72 -29.68 7.84
C HIS A 57 -13.84 -28.16 7.70
N LEU A 58 -14.94 -27.57 8.19
CA LEU A 58 -15.16 -26.13 8.17
C LEU A 58 -14.05 -25.36 8.91
N ARG A 59 -13.59 -25.89 10.05
CA ARG A 59 -12.46 -25.30 10.78
C ARG A 59 -11.19 -25.28 9.92
N ASN A 60 -10.89 -26.37 9.22
CA ASN A 60 -9.71 -26.46 8.36
C ASN A 60 -9.80 -25.49 7.17
N GLU A 61 -10.99 -25.35 6.57
CA GLU A 61 -11.22 -24.37 5.51
C GLU A 61 -11.00 -22.94 5.99
N ILE A 62 -11.52 -22.58 7.17
CA ILE A 62 -11.31 -21.26 7.78
C ILE A 62 -9.82 -21.01 8.02
N VAL A 63 -9.08 -22.01 8.54
CA VAL A 63 -7.63 -21.89 8.74
C VAL A 63 -6.90 -21.65 7.41
N ALA A 64 -7.23 -22.42 6.37
CA ALA A 64 -6.61 -22.26 5.05
C ALA A 64 -6.90 -20.88 4.42
N ILE A 65 -8.15 -20.41 4.54
CA ILE A 65 -8.54 -19.08 4.07
C ILE A 65 -7.76 -18.00 4.81
N ASN A 66 -7.68 -18.09 6.15
CA ASN A 66 -6.96 -17.10 6.96
C ASN A 66 -5.47 -17.08 6.67
N GLN A 67 -4.84 -18.24 6.45
CA GLN A 67 -3.43 -18.33 6.04
C GLN A 67 -3.21 -17.66 4.67
N LYS A 68 -4.09 -17.93 3.71
CA LYS A 68 -4.02 -17.30 2.38
C LYS A 68 -4.22 -15.79 2.46
N ALA A 69 -5.18 -15.33 3.26
CA ALA A 69 -5.44 -13.92 3.46
C ALA A 69 -4.23 -13.22 4.10
N ALA A 70 -3.65 -13.79 5.16
CA ALA A 70 -2.46 -13.25 5.81
C ALA A 70 -1.28 -13.15 4.83
N PHE A 71 -1.05 -14.19 4.01
CA PHE A 71 -0.01 -14.15 2.99
C PHE A 71 -0.22 -13.03 1.96
N LEU A 72 -1.46 -12.86 1.46
CA LEU A 72 -1.77 -11.81 0.49
C LEU A 72 -1.62 -10.41 1.08
N ILE A 73 -2.00 -10.22 2.34
CA ILE A 73 -1.83 -8.94 3.05
C ILE A 73 -0.34 -8.60 3.19
N LEU A 74 0.47 -9.55 3.65
CA LEU A 74 1.91 -9.36 3.80
C LEU A 74 2.55 -9.02 2.45
N LYS A 75 2.27 -9.82 1.42
CA LYS A 75 2.79 -9.58 0.08
C LYS A 75 2.41 -8.19 -0.45
N ALA A 76 1.13 -7.81 -0.35
CA ALA A 76 0.69 -6.50 -0.81
C ALA A 76 1.33 -5.35 -0.02
N THR A 77 1.60 -5.56 1.27
CA THR A 77 2.28 -4.57 2.12
C THR A 77 3.75 -4.44 1.73
N ASP A 78 4.45 -5.55 1.51
CA ASP A 78 5.85 -5.58 1.08
C ASP A 78 6.00 -4.90 -0.30
N ASP A 79 5.17 -5.29 -1.27
CA ASP A 79 5.15 -4.69 -2.61
C ASP A 79 4.90 -3.17 -2.54
N HIS A 80 4.03 -2.71 -1.65
CA HIS A 80 3.73 -1.29 -1.48
C HIS A 80 4.89 -0.53 -0.81
N CYS A 81 5.51 -1.11 0.21
CA CYS A 81 6.69 -0.54 0.88
C CYS A 81 7.86 -0.40 -0.10
N ASP A 82 8.13 -1.42 -0.90
CA ASP A 82 9.19 -1.38 -1.92
C ASP A 82 8.90 -0.32 -2.99
N LYS A 83 7.64 -0.21 -3.43
CA LYS A 83 7.23 0.83 -4.37
C LYS A 83 7.47 2.24 -3.81
N ILE A 84 6.99 2.53 -2.61
CA ILE A 84 7.16 3.84 -1.95
C ILE A 84 8.65 4.15 -1.78
N LYS A 85 9.44 3.19 -1.33
CA LYS A 85 10.88 3.36 -1.15
C LYS A 85 11.57 3.72 -2.46
N ASN A 86 11.21 3.05 -3.55
CA ASN A 86 11.77 3.32 -4.87
C ASN A 86 11.33 4.68 -5.42
N GLU A 87 10.06 5.05 -5.24
CA GLU A 87 9.53 6.36 -5.64
C GLU A 87 10.26 7.49 -4.91
N HIS A 88 10.38 7.41 -3.59
CA HIS A 88 11.13 8.40 -2.80
C HIS A 88 12.61 8.44 -3.16
N GLN A 89 13.24 7.29 -3.41
CA GLN A 89 14.64 7.27 -3.84
C GLN A 89 14.83 7.98 -5.18
N ASN A 90 13.89 7.82 -6.12
CA ASN A 90 13.90 8.52 -7.40
C ASN A 90 13.63 10.03 -7.26
N GLU A 91 12.75 10.42 -6.35
CA GLU A 91 12.51 11.84 -6.03
C GLU A 91 13.76 12.49 -5.44
N ILE A 92 14.43 11.82 -4.49
CA ILE A 92 15.68 12.30 -3.89
C ILE A 92 16.76 12.48 -4.94
N THR A 93 16.99 11.49 -5.81
CA THR A 93 18.01 11.61 -6.86
C THR A 93 17.69 12.74 -7.83
N THR A 94 16.43 12.89 -8.21
CA THR A 94 15.97 14.00 -9.07
C THR A 94 16.21 15.36 -8.41
N LEU A 95 15.89 15.50 -7.13
CA LEU A 95 16.11 16.74 -6.38
C LEU A 95 17.60 17.04 -6.21
N GLN A 96 18.43 16.03 -5.99
CA GLN A 96 19.89 16.18 -5.91
C GLN A 96 20.49 16.66 -7.23
N ILE A 97 20.03 16.11 -8.36
CA ILE A 97 20.47 16.57 -9.70
C ILE A 97 20.09 18.04 -9.91
N LYS A 98 18.84 18.41 -9.63
CA LYS A 98 18.37 19.80 -9.75
C LYS A 98 19.13 20.76 -8.82
N ALA A 99 19.46 20.33 -7.61
CA ALA A 99 20.26 21.12 -6.68
C ALA A 99 21.67 21.36 -7.23
N ALA A 100 22.32 20.31 -7.76
CA ALA A 100 23.64 20.44 -8.38
C ALA A 100 23.61 21.36 -9.62
N GLU A 101 22.60 21.25 -10.47
CA GLU A 101 22.40 22.14 -11.63
C GLU A 101 22.22 23.61 -11.20
N ALA A 102 21.44 23.84 -10.14
CA ALA A 102 21.25 25.17 -9.58
C ALA A 102 22.56 25.74 -9.01
N ASP A 103 23.35 24.93 -8.30
CA ASP A 103 24.65 25.34 -7.75
C ASP A 103 25.65 25.73 -8.84
N VAL A 104 25.68 24.98 -9.95
CA VAL A 104 26.48 25.32 -11.15
C VAL A 104 26.03 26.68 -11.70
N THR A 105 24.72 26.88 -11.86
CA THR A 105 24.16 28.14 -12.39
C THR A 105 24.47 29.32 -11.48
N ILE A 106 24.31 29.16 -10.17
CA ILE A 106 24.63 30.19 -9.17
C ILE A 106 26.12 30.55 -9.25
N SER A 107 26.99 29.56 -9.41
CA SER A 107 28.44 29.78 -9.50
C SER A 107 28.81 30.55 -10.77
N ALA A 108 28.21 30.22 -11.91
CA ALA A 108 28.41 30.96 -13.16
C ALA A 108 27.94 32.41 -13.05
N LEU A 109 26.72 32.65 -12.55
CA LEU A 109 26.17 34.00 -12.37
C LEU A 109 27.02 34.84 -11.41
N ARG A 110 27.57 34.23 -10.35
CA ARG A 110 28.50 34.91 -9.44
C ARG A 110 29.79 35.35 -10.14
N ALA A 111 30.33 34.51 -11.02
CA ALA A 111 31.51 34.85 -11.82
C ALA A 111 31.22 36.01 -12.79
N ASP A 112 30.07 35.99 -13.46
CA ASP A 112 29.65 37.05 -14.38
C ASP A 112 29.47 38.39 -13.65
N ILE A 113 28.83 38.37 -12.47
CA ILE A 113 28.68 39.57 -11.62
C ILE A 113 30.06 40.16 -11.28
N GLU A 114 31.03 39.32 -10.95
CA GLU A 114 32.37 39.79 -10.61
C GLU A 114 33.12 40.34 -11.82
N ALA A 115 32.98 39.71 -12.99
CA ALA A 115 33.53 40.22 -14.25
C ALA A 115 32.97 41.61 -14.59
N ILE A 116 31.65 41.79 -14.50
CA ILE A 116 30.98 43.06 -14.77
C ILE A 116 31.41 44.13 -13.76
N LYS A 117 31.56 43.79 -12.48
CA LYS A 117 32.06 44.73 -11.46
C LYS A 117 33.47 45.21 -11.78
N ASN A 118 34.35 44.31 -12.20
CA ASN A 118 35.72 44.64 -12.58
C ASN A 118 35.75 45.54 -13.82
N GLU A 119 34.97 45.23 -14.85
CA GLU A 119 34.85 46.06 -16.05
C GLU A 119 34.34 47.46 -15.70
N LYS A 120 33.30 47.55 -14.87
CA LYS A 120 32.77 48.83 -14.38
C LYS A 120 33.84 49.65 -13.67
N ALA A 121 34.60 49.04 -12.76
CA ALA A 121 35.67 49.75 -12.04
C ALA A 121 36.75 50.28 -12.98
N ILE A 122 37.14 49.51 -14.01
CA ILE A 122 38.10 49.94 -15.03
C ILE A 122 37.55 51.14 -15.81
N LEU A 123 36.29 51.10 -16.22
CA LEU A 123 35.64 52.19 -16.95
C LEU A 123 35.52 53.46 -16.11
N GLU A 124 35.21 53.33 -14.81
CA GLU A 124 35.18 54.46 -13.87
C GLU A 124 36.56 55.13 -13.72
N ILE A 125 37.63 54.33 -13.59
CA ILE A 125 39.01 54.84 -13.57
C ILE A 125 39.33 55.58 -14.87
N ARG A 126 38.96 55.01 -16.02
CA ARG A 126 39.20 55.61 -17.33
C ARG A 126 38.45 56.93 -17.49
N LEU A 127 37.20 57.00 -17.03
CA LEU A 127 36.40 58.22 -17.04
C LEU A 127 37.06 59.33 -16.20
N MET A 128 37.46 59.01 -14.96
CA MET A 128 38.17 59.96 -14.09
C MET A 128 39.44 60.52 -14.75
N PHE A 129 40.20 59.68 -15.46
CA PHE A 129 41.39 60.12 -16.19
C PHE A 129 41.06 61.11 -17.32
N TYR A 130 40.02 60.85 -18.11
CA TYR A 130 39.58 61.76 -19.18
C TYR A 130 39.09 63.11 -18.64
N GLU A 131 38.35 63.11 -17.53
CA GLU A 131 37.89 64.33 -16.87
C GLU A 131 39.07 65.19 -16.37
N LEU A 132 40.09 64.56 -15.78
CA LEU A 132 41.31 65.25 -15.33
C LEU A 132 42.07 65.90 -16.49
N ILE A 133 42.25 65.21 -17.61
CA ILE A 133 42.91 65.76 -18.81
C ILE A 133 42.08 66.90 -19.40
N GLY A 134 40.77 66.71 -19.55
CA GLY A 134 39.87 67.72 -20.11
C GLY A 134 39.90 69.02 -19.29
N ASN A 135 39.95 68.92 -17.96
CA ASN A 135 40.08 70.08 -17.08
C ASN A 135 41.46 70.76 -17.18
N ARG A 136 42.56 70.01 -17.35
CA ARG A 136 43.89 70.60 -17.57
C ARG A 136 44.01 71.34 -18.91
N LEU A 137 43.38 70.85 -19.97
CA LEU A 137 43.42 71.51 -21.29
C LEU A 137 42.66 72.84 -21.31
N LYS A 138 41.62 73.00 -20.48
CA LYS A 138 40.89 74.27 -20.32
C LYS A 138 41.69 75.35 -19.58
N PHE A 139 42.73 74.97 -18.83
CA PHE A 139 43.60 75.85 -18.04
C PHE A 139 45.00 76.03 -18.66
N LYS A 140 45.13 76.15 -19.98
CA LYS A 140 46.40 76.61 -20.55
C LYS A 140 46.61 78.10 -20.23
N PRO A 141 47.70 78.51 -19.56
CA PRO A 141 48.00 79.92 -19.38
C PRO A 141 48.27 80.53 -20.75
N THR A 142 47.58 81.63 -21.05
CA THR A 142 47.90 82.45 -22.23
C THR A 142 49.27 83.06 -21.98
N VAL A 143 50.30 82.52 -22.63
CA VAL A 143 51.63 83.10 -22.60
C VAL A 143 51.55 84.42 -23.39
N ARG A 144 51.50 85.55 -22.69
CA ARG A 144 51.76 86.87 -23.29
C ARG A 144 53.23 86.90 -23.68
N SER A 145 53.51 86.83 -24.98
CA SER A 145 54.83 87.15 -25.53
C SER A 145 55.13 88.62 -25.28
N LEU A 146 56.23 88.89 -24.56
CA LEU A 146 56.89 90.19 -24.50
C LEU A 146 57.68 90.44 -25.79
#